data_AF-A0A2C9M196-F1
#
_entry.id   AF-A0A2C9M196-F1
#
_cell.length_a   1.000
_cell.length_b   1.000
_cell.length_c   1.000
_cell.angle_alpha   90.00
_cell.angle_beta   90.00
_cell.angle_gamma   90.00
#
_symmetry.space_group_name_H-M   'P 1'
#
loop_
_entity.id
_entity.type
_entity.pdbx_description
1 polymer ?
#
loop_
_entity_poly.entity_id
_entity_poly.type
_entity_poly.pdbx_seq_one_letter_code
_entity_poly.pdbx_strand_id
1 'polypeptide(L)'
;MTFYDLYKERNMELCVVVTNLNQMRAEYCHIKTTPDMPIREALRMSMAIPGIFSARVYDNHGQKDTYVDGGVLCNYPIHCYDGWYLSLTPEDSFLQKMTPLKDLPYIMSRRFEQINEKSLGFLL
;
A
#
# COMPACT_ATOMS: atom_id res chain seq x y z
N MET A 1 14.63 10.69 -2.81
CA MET A 1 13.21 10.87 -2.47
C MET A 1 12.56 9.53 -2.22
N THR A 2 12.35 9.25 -0.95
CA THR A 2 11.55 8.14 -0.40
C THR A 2 10.11 8.61 -0.16
N PHE A 3 9.25 7.70 0.30
CA PHE A 3 7.89 8.07 0.73
C PHE A 3 7.92 9.02 1.93
N TYR A 4 8.85 8.80 2.87
CA TYR A 4 9.06 9.68 4.01
C TYR A 4 9.51 11.09 3.58
N ASP A 5 10.46 11.18 2.65
CA ASP A 5 10.93 12.47 2.13
C ASP A 5 9.78 13.26 1.50
N LEU A 6 8.96 12.62 0.65
CA LEU A 6 7.84 13.26 -0.03
C LEU A 6 6.82 13.83 0.96
N TYR A 7 6.47 13.05 1.98
CA TYR A 7 5.54 13.51 3.00
C TYR A 7 6.12 14.69 3.80
N LYS A 8 7.39 14.61 4.18
CA LYS A 8 8.06 15.70 4.91
C LYS A 8 8.12 16.99 4.10
N GLU A 9 8.36 16.90 2.79
CA GLU A 9 8.46 18.07 1.91
C GLU A 9 7.11 18.67 1.51
N ARG A 10 6.09 17.84 1.29
CA ARG A 10 4.83 18.27 0.66
C ARG A 10 3.58 17.99 1.48
N ASN A 11 3.70 17.30 2.61
CA ASN A 11 2.57 16.81 3.40
C ASN A 11 1.55 16.03 2.55
N MET A 12 2.06 15.20 1.64
CA MET A 12 1.29 14.39 0.71
C MET A 12 1.47 12.91 0.98
N GLU A 13 0.34 12.19 1.09
CA GLU A 13 0.28 10.74 1.21
C GLU A 13 0.23 10.13 -0.19
N LEU A 14 1.33 9.50 -0.60
CA LEU A 14 1.41 8.76 -1.86
C LEU A 14 1.35 7.26 -1.56
N CYS A 15 0.38 6.57 -2.18
CA CYS A 15 0.30 5.12 -2.19
C CYS A 15 0.60 4.57 -3.58
N VAL A 16 1.54 3.64 -3.68
CA VAL A 16 1.85 2.90 -4.91
C VAL A 16 1.60 1.43 -4.66
N VAL A 17 0.76 0.80 -5.47
CA VAL A 17 0.41 -0.62 -5.32
C VAL A 17 1.29 -1.49 -6.21
N VAL A 18 1.79 -2.58 -5.64
CA VAL A 18 2.63 -3.57 -6.31
C VAL A 18 2.11 -4.97 -6.03
N THR A 19 2.37 -5.92 -6.92
CA THR A 19 2.02 -7.32 -6.70
C THR A 19 3.25 -8.10 -6.25
N ASN A 20 3.22 -8.65 -5.03
CA ASN A 20 4.25 -9.55 -4.53
C ASN A 20 3.91 -10.99 -4.94
N LEU A 21 4.71 -11.58 -5.82
CA LEU A 21 4.50 -12.94 -6.32
C LEU A 21 4.85 -14.01 -5.29
N ASN A 22 5.84 -13.76 -4.44
CA ASN A 22 6.28 -14.71 -3.42
C ASN A 22 5.18 -14.91 -2.36
N GLN A 23 4.46 -13.83 -2.04
CA GLN A 23 3.41 -13.82 -1.02
C GLN A 23 1.99 -13.86 -1.59
N MET A 24 1.85 -13.88 -2.92
CA MET A 24 0.59 -13.90 -3.66
C MET A 24 -0.41 -12.82 -3.20
N ARG A 25 0.07 -11.58 -3.01
CA ARG A 25 -0.76 -10.48 -2.52
C ARG A 25 -0.35 -9.14 -3.10
N ALA A 26 -1.32 -8.21 -3.15
CA ALA A 26 -1.03 -6.81 -3.39
C ALA A 26 -0.41 -6.18 -2.13
N GLU A 27 0.69 -5.46 -2.31
CA GLU A 27 1.35 -4.67 -1.28
C GLU A 27 1.20 -3.18 -1.59
N TYR A 28 1.01 -2.40 -0.52
CA TYR A 28 0.80 -0.96 -0.60
C TYR A 28 2.09 -0.28 -0.15
N CYS A 29 2.88 0.22 -1.08
CA CYS A 29 4.04 1.04 -0.79
C CYS A 29 3.55 2.44 -0.40
N HIS A 30 3.70 2.77 0.87
CA HIS A 30 3.16 3.97 1.50
C HIS A 30 4.14 4.44 2.58
N ILE A 31 4.01 5.68 3.07
CA ILE A 31 4.82 6.17 4.19
C ILE A 31 4.66 5.33 5.47
N LYS A 32 3.47 4.78 5.73
CA LYS A 32 3.26 3.90 6.90
C LYS A 32 3.95 2.54 6.79
N THR A 33 4.06 2.00 5.59
CA THR A 33 4.45 0.60 5.34
C THR A 33 5.89 0.48 4.87
N THR A 34 6.33 1.41 4.02
CA THR A 34 7.66 1.44 3.39
C THR A 34 8.21 2.87 3.33
N PRO A 35 8.39 3.56 4.48
CA PRO A 35 8.80 4.97 4.53
C PRO A 35 10.14 5.22 3.82
N ASP A 36 11.10 4.31 4.01
CA ASP A 36 12.47 4.44 3.51
C ASP A 36 12.64 3.96 2.06
N MET A 37 11.61 3.37 1.47
CA MET A 37 11.67 2.88 0.10
C MET A 37 11.74 4.07 -0.87
N PRO A 38 12.70 4.09 -1.82
CA PRO A 38 12.70 5.07 -2.89
C PRO A 38 11.44 4.95 -3.74
N ILE A 39 10.71 6.05 -3.96
CA ILE A 39 9.46 6.05 -4.75
C ILE A 39 9.70 5.48 -6.15
N ARG A 40 10.88 5.75 -6.74
CA ARG A 40 11.28 5.21 -8.04
C ARG A 40 11.32 3.67 -8.09
N GLU A 41 11.66 3.01 -7.00
CA GLU A 41 11.66 1.54 -6.94
C GLU A 41 10.22 1.02 -6.85
N ALA A 42 9.38 1.62 -6.01
CA ALA A 42 7.95 1.30 -5.95
C ALA A 42 7.27 1.44 -7.31
N LEU A 43 7.51 2.55 -8.01
CA LEU A 43 6.99 2.78 -9.36
C LEU A 43 7.52 1.74 -10.36
N ARG A 44 8.82 1.44 -10.34
CA ARG A 44 9.42 0.44 -11.25
C ARG A 44 8.84 -0.96 -11.06
N MET A 45 8.45 -1.31 -9.83
CA MET A 45 7.71 -2.54 -9.51
C MET A 45 6.26 -2.44 -9.99
N SER A 46 5.59 -1.32 -9.70
CA SER A 46 4.17 -1.10 -9.98
C SER A 46 3.82 -1.11 -11.47
N MET A 47 4.77 -0.76 -12.35
CA MET A 47 4.61 -0.78 -13.81
C MET A 47 5.24 -2.01 -14.50
N ALA A 48 5.64 -3.04 -13.75
CA ALA A 48 6.30 -4.23 -14.31
C ALA A 48 5.27 -5.22 -14.89
N ILE A 49 4.55 -4.79 -15.94
CA ILE A 49 3.46 -5.56 -16.55
C ILE A 49 3.99 -6.90 -17.09
N PRO A 50 3.48 -8.05 -16.59
CA PRO A 50 3.90 -9.36 -17.07
C PRO A 50 3.79 -9.48 -18.59
N GLY A 51 4.84 -10.00 -19.23
CA GLY A 51 4.91 -10.16 -20.69
C GLY A 51 5.41 -8.94 -21.45
N ILE A 52 5.35 -7.74 -20.87
CA ILE A 52 5.88 -6.50 -21.47
C ILE A 52 7.20 -6.09 -20.81
N PHE A 53 7.25 -6.11 -19.47
CA PHE A 53 8.39 -5.69 -18.69
C PHE A 53 8.91 -6.83 -17.80
N SER A 54 10.21 -6.82 -17.51
CA SER A 54 10.81 -7.76 -16.57
C SER A 54 10.31 -7.49 -15.15
N ALA A 55 9.92 -8.57 -14.47
CA ALA A 55 9.66 -8.58 -13.04
C ALA A 55 10.87 -8.02 -12.26
N ARG A 56 10.59 -7.41 -11.11
CA ARG A 56 11.58 -6.73 -10.30
C ARG A 56 11.78 -7.49 -8.99
N VAL A 57 12.99 -7.98 -8.75
CA VAL A 57 13.37 -8.51 -7.44
C VAL A 57 13.80 -7.34 -6.56
N TYR A 58 13.20 -7.22 -5.39
CA TYR A 58 13.51 -6.19 -4.41
C TYR A 58 13.86 -6.83 -3.07
N ASP A 59 14.91 -6.29 -2.43
CA ASP A 59 15.39 -6.74 -1.13
C ASP A 59 14.85 -5.79 -0.05
N ASN A 60 13.95 -6.32 0.78
CA ASN A 60 13.41 -5.61 1.93
C ASN A 60 14.00 -6.21 3.21
N HIS A 61 15.00 -5.54 3.78
CA HIS A 61 15.67 -5.95 5.02
C HIS A 61 16.15 -7.42 5.05
N GLY A 62 16.68 -7.92 3.93
CA GLY A 62 17.20 -9.28 3.80
C GLY A 62 16.19 -10.26 3.21
N GLN A 63 14.93 -9.86 3.04
CA GLN A 63 13.91 -10.65 2.34
C GLN A 63 13.86 -10.23 0.87
N LYS A 64 14.22 -11.15 -0.03
CA LYS A 64 14.15 -10.93 -1.48
C LYS A 64 12.86 -11.49 -2.05
N ASP A 65 11.96 -10.59 -2.42
CA ASP A 65 10.69 -10.93 -3.05
C ASP A 65 10.66 -10.45 -4.51
N THR A 66 9.87 -11.15 -5.33
CA THR A 66 9.68 -10.83 -6.75
C THR A 66 8.38 -10.08 -6.93
N TYR A 67 8.48 -8.91 -7.54
CA TYR A 67 7.37 -7.99 -7.73
C TYR A 67 7.04 -7.80 -9.21
N VAL A 68 5.75 -7.66 -9.48
CA VAL A 68 5.19 -7.33 -10.80
C VAL A 68 4.16 -6.20 -10.66
N ASP A 69 3.60 -5.79 -11.80
CA ASP A 69 2.61 -4.73 -11.89
C ASP A 69 1.47 -4.85 -10.87
N GLY A 70 1.12 -3.72 -10.26
CA GLY A 70 0.10 -3.65 -9.22
C GLY A 70 -1.30 -3.99 -9.75
N GLY A 71 -1.57 -3.68 -11.02
CA GLY A 71 -2.82 -3.97 -11.71
C GLY A 71 -3.11 -5.47 -11.84
N VAL A 72 -2.10 -6.34 -11.74
CA VAL A 72 -2.31 -7.79 -11.80
C VAL A 72 -3.28 -8.29 -10.73
N LEU A 73 -3.18 -7.78 -9.49
CA LEU A 73 -4.09 -8.12 -8.39
C LEU A 73 -5.02 -6.97 -7.98
N CYS A 74 -4.67 -5.73 -8.31
CA CYS A 74 -5.38 -4.54 -7.85
C CYS A 74 -5.50 -3.51 -8.98
N ASN A 75 -6.46 -3.72 -9.87
CA ASN A 75 -6.70 -2.86 -11.04
C ASN A 75 -7.03 -1.40 -10.66
N TYR A 76 -7.81 -1.21 -9.59
CA TYR A 76 -8.28 0.10 -9.13
C TYR A 76 -7.95 0.26 -7.64
N PRO A 77 -6.75 0.71 -7.28
CA PRO A 77 -6.33 0.87 -5.89
C PRO A 77 -6.94 2.13 -5.23
N ILE A 78 -8.20 2.45 -5.51
CA ILE A 78 -8.88 3.65 -4.99
C ILE A 78 -9.12 3.50 -3.49
N HIS A 79 -9.47 2.30 -3.05
CA HIS A 79 -9.73 1.96 -1.65
C HIS A 79 -8.53 2.13 -0.73
N CYS A 80 -7.31 2.28 -1.26
CA CYS A 80 -6.14 2.48 -0.42
C CYS A 80 -6.19 3.82 0.35
N TYR A 81 -7.00 4.78 -0.12
CA TYR A 81 -7.27 6.07 0.54
C TYR A 81 -8.54 6.05 1.39
N ASP A 82 -9.21 4.91 1.49
CA ASP A 82 -10.41 4.71 2.29
C ASP A 82 -10.05 4.04 3.62
N GLY A 83 -10.92 4.16 4.62
CA GLY A 83 -10.66 3.58 5.94
C GLY A 83 -9.44 4.15 6.66
N TRP A 84 -8.93 3.38 7.61
CA TRP A 84 -7.96 3.85 8.59
C TRP A 84 -6.56 3.28 8.41
N TYR A 85 -6.44 2.23 7.59
CA TYR A 85 -5.21 1.47 7.47
C TYR A 85 -4.02 2.35 7.05
N LEU A 86 -4.18 3.13 5.98
CA LEU A 86 -3.11 4.00 5.45
C LEU A 86 -3.21 5.46 5.93
N SER A 87 -4.38 5.89 6.41
CA SER A 87 -4.65 7.27 6.87
C SER A 87 -3.71 7.76 7.97
N LEU A 88 -3.01 8.88 7.79
CA LEU A 88 -2.13 9.46 8.81
C LEU A 88 -2.85 10.32 9.86
N THR A 89 -4.18 10.40 9.83
CA THR A 89 -4.94 11.17 10.81
C THR A 89 -4.76 10.60 12.22
N PRO A 90 -4.68 11.44 13.28
CA PRO A 90 -4.55 10.95 14.65
C PRO A 90 -5.70 10.03 15.09
N GLU A 91 -6.90 10.26 14.56
CA GLU A 91 -8.13 9.50 14.85
C GLU A 91 -8.08 8.07 14.28
N ASP A 92 -7.30 7.86 13.23
CA ASP A 92 -7.10 6.56 12.58
C ASP A 92 -5.87 5.80 13.11
N SER A 93 -5.27 6.29 14.20
CA SER A 93 -4.17 5.61 14.86
C SER A 93 -4.58 4.20 15.30
N PHE A 94 -3.80 3.20 14.88
CA PHE A 94 -4.04 1.79 15.20
C PHE A 94 -4.26 1.55 16.69
N LEU A 95 -3.54 2.28 17.56
CA LEU A 95 -3.65 2.14 19.01
C LEU A 95 -5.02 2.57 19.56
N GLN A 96 -5.68 3.54 18.92
CA GLN A 96 -7.04 3.94 19.29
C GLN A 96 -8.08 2.88 18.88
N LYS A 97 -7.75 2.07 17.86
CA LYS A 97 -8.57 0.95 17.38
C LYS A 97 -8.16 -0.40 17.99
N MET A 98 -7.37 -0.39 19.07
CA MET A 98 -6.99 -1.59 19.81
C MET A 98 -8.24 -2.31 20.35
N THR A 99 -8.56 -3.44 19.74
CA THR A 99 -9.56 -4.39 20.22
C THR A 99 -8.88 -5.62 20.79
N PRO A 100 -9.62 -6.51 21.48
CA PRO A 100 -9.10 -7.82 21.84
C PRO A 100 -8.50 -8.53 20.62
N LEU A 101 -7.37 -9.23 20.79
CA LEU A 101 -6.64 -9.91 19.72
C LEU A 101 -7.51 -10.89 18.90
N LYS A 102 -8.53 -11.47 19.52
CA LYS A 102 -9.52 -12.33 18.87
C LYS A 102 -10.27 -11.64 17.71
N ASP A 103 -10.44 -10.32 17.77
CA ASP A 103 -11.20 -9.53 16.81
C ASP A 103 -10.28 -8.92 15.73
N LEU A 104 -8.95 -9.09 15.85
CA LEU A 104 -7.96 -8.50 14.95
C LEU A 104 -8.15 -8.93 13.48
N PRO A 105 -8.39 -10.22 13.14
CA PRO A 105 -8.60 -10.62 11.75
C PRO A 105 -9.82 -9.93 11.12
N TYR A 106 -10.89 -9.76 11.89
CA TYR A 106 -12.11 -9.09 11.44
C TYR A 106 -11.89 -7.60 11.19
N ILE A 107 -11.11 -6.93 12.03
CA ILE A 107 -10.80 -5.50 11.83
C ILE A 107 -9.86 -5.29 10.65
N MET A 108 -8.91 -6.21 10.47
CA MET A 108 -7.97 -6.17 9.35
C MET A 108 -8.64 -6.46 8.00
N SER A 109 -9.75 -7.20 7.96
CA SER A 109 -10.53 -7.37 6.74
C SER A 109 -11.33 -6.11 6.39
N ARG A 110 -11.78 -5.35 7.39
CA ARG A 110 -12.57 -4.11 7.24
C ARG A 110 -11.70 -2.83 7.20
N ARG A 111 -10.40 -2.97 6.97
CA ARG A 111 -9.41 -1.89 7.16
C ARG A 111 -9.55 -0.70 6.19
N PHE A 112 -10.31 -0.86 5.10
CA PHE A 112 -10.54 0.12 4.04
C PHE A 112 -12.02 0.53 3.88
N GLU A 113 -12.91 0.20 4.83
CA GLU A 113 -14.36 0.34 4.57
C GLU A 113 -14.96 1.73 4.76
N GLN A 114 -14.27 2.66 5.41
CA GLN A 114 -14.84 4.00 5.60
C GLN A 114 -14.75 4.77 4.28
N ILE A 115 -15.88 5.27 3.81
CA ILE A 115 -15.96 6.04 2.56
C ILE A 115 -15.17 7.34 2.71
N ASN A 116 -14.28 7.61 1.77
CA ASN A 116 -13.61 8.90 1.66
C ASN A 116 -14.36 9.80 0.67
N GLU A 117 -14.89 10.94 1.13
CA GLU A 117 -15.61 11.88 0.27
C GLU A 117 -14.73 12.49 -0.85
N LYS A 118 -13.41 12.40 -0.73
CA LYS A 118 -12.45 12.86 -1.73
C LYS A 118 -12.10 11.80 -2.77
N SER A 119 -12.47 10.54 -2.54
CA SER A 119 -12.31 9.45 -3.50
C SER A 119 -13.63 9.26 -4.26
N LEU A 120 -13.55 9.05 -5.57
CA LEU A 120 -14.70 8.68 -6.38
C LEU A 120 -14.34 7.41 -7.13
N GLY A 121 -15.02 6.32 -6.78
CA GLY A 121 -14.79 5.01 -7.37
C GLY A 121 -15.70 3.95 -6.81
N PHE A 122 -15.77 2.82 -7.50
CA PHE A 122 -16.45 1.62 -7.02
C PHE A 122 -15.43 0.47 -7.03
N LEU A 123 -15.43 -0.31 -5.96
CA LEU A 123 -14.74 -1.60 -5.92
C LEU A 123 -15.52 -2.58 -6.80
N LEU A 124 -14.83 -3.17 -7.77
CA LEU A 124 -15.36 -4.20 -8.68
C LEU A 124 -15.05 -5.61 -8.17
#